data_AF-A0A1G9Q082-F1
#
_entry.id   AF-A0A1G9Q082-F1
#
_cell.length_a   1.000
_cell.length_b   1.000
_cell.length_c   1.000
_cell.angle_alpha   90.00
_cell.angle_beta   90.00
_cell.angle_gamma   90.00
#
_symmetry.space_group_name_H-M   'P 1'
#
loop_
_entity.id
_entity.type
_entity.pdbx_description
1 polymer ?
#
loop_
_entity_poly.entity_id
_entity_poly.type
_entity_poly.pdbx_seq_one_letter_code
_entity_poly.pdbx_strand_id
1 'polypeptide(L)'
;MTGSAEHSKKAYTGTATVELGDPPGGTTGIELKLIALTPGWFGFPGGASASFTQIDIDERLNESRYTLPLNPGQHSVTITTDPAYRWQLTANYVKQVRTALGVNAKGETYGVESPESGTPDLIAVIAINSVSGYVYAKDLFGGPMPTSPEDAVKNFNTPRPPREIPVFLSDGQTKVGIFEASGPGSGIPSYPSLSPVLPTADAPAS
;
A
#
# COMPACT_ATOMS: atom_id res chain seq x y z
N MET A 1 1.88 27.38 19.54
CA MET A 1 2.43 27.81 18.23
C MET A 1 3.08 26.60 17.61
N THR A 2 2.40 25.94 16.66
CA THR A 2 2.88 24.71 16.04
C THR A 2 3.69 25.11 14.80
N GLY A 3 5.01 25.09 14.91
CA GLY A 3 5.90 25.31 13.78
C GLY A 3 5.91 24.06 12.91
N SER A 4 5.08 24.03 11.88
CA SER A 4 5.34 23.17 10.72
C SER A 4 6.61 23.71 10.06
N ALA A 5 7.74 23.05 10.29
CA ALA A 5 8.93 23.30 9.48
C ALA A 5 8.62 22.77 8.08
N GLU A 6 8.26 23.67 7.16
CA GLU A 6 8.19 23.36 5.74
C GLU A 6 9.63 23.14 5.27
N HIS A 7 10.06 21.89 5.17
CA HIS A 7 11.37 21.58 4.61
C HIS A 7 11.33 21.88 3.10
N SER A 8 12.06 22.94 2.74
CA SER A 8 12.24 23.56 1.42
C SER A 8 12.06 22.65 0.19
N LYS A 9 11.31 23.13 -0.80
CA LYS A 9 11.29 22.62 -2.19
C LYS A 9 12.66 22.83 -2.86
N LYS A 10 13.62 21.96 -2.56
CA LYS A 10 14.95 21.97 -3.18
C LYS A 10 14.96 21.00 -4.37
N ALA A 11 15.59 21.43 -5.47
CA ALA A 11 15.89 20.57 -6.60
C ALA A 11 17.23 19.85 -6.39
N TYR A 12 17.25 18.57 -6.76
CA TYR A 12 18.39 17.67 -6.67
C TYR A 12 18.70 17.11 -8.06
N THR A 13 19.94 16.64 -8.23
CA THR A 13 20.42 15.99 -9.44
C THR A 13 21.17 14.74 -9.02
N GLY A 14 20.92 13.61 -9.68
CA GLY A 14 21.46 12.32 -9.28
C GLY A 14 20.93 11.84 -7.95
N THR A 15 21.58 10.80 -7.42
CA THR A 15 21.33 10.29 -6.08
C THR A 15 21.64 11.37 -5.04
N ALA A 16 20.69 11.66 -4.15
CA ALA A 16 20.89 12.65 -3.09
C ALA A 16 20.15 12.28 -1.80
N THR A 17 20.75 12.72 -0.69
CA THR A 17 20.20 12.59 0.67
C THR A 17 19.61 13.91 1.12
N VAL A 18 18.41 13.85 1.67
CA VAL A 18 17.67 14.98 2.24
C VAL A 18 17.61 14.81 3.75
N GLU A 19 18.22 15.75 4.45
CA GLU A 19 18.18 15.82 5.91
C GLU A 19 16.84 16.41 6.38
N LEU A 20 16.17 15.70 7.28
CA LEU A 20 14.85 16.04 7.85
C LEU A 20 14.97 16.62 9.25
N GLY A 21 16.11 16.42 9.92
CA GLY A 21 16.33 16.86 11.30
C GLY A 21 15.74 15.86 12.31
N ASP A 22 15.36 16.37 13.49
CA ASP A 22 14.81 15.53 14.54
C ASP A 22 13.31 15.30 14.35
N PRO A 23 12.83 14.04 14.41
CA PRO A 23 11.41 13.75 14.32
C PRO A 23 10.66 14.33 15.53
N PRO A 24 9.53 15.04 15.31
CA PRO A 24 8.63 15.42 16.38
C PRO A 24 8.17 14.19 17.20
N GLY A 25 7.94 14.37 18.50
CA GLY A 25 7.53 13.28 19.38
C GLY A 25 6.25 12.58 18.89
N GLY A 26 6.28 11.24 18.83
CA GLY A 26 5.16 10.42 18.39
C GLY A 26 4.96 10.31 16.88
N THR A 27 5.92 10.79 16.08
CA THR A 27 6.00 10.53 14.64
C THR A 27 6.19 9.03 14.39
N THR A 28 5.48 8.50 13.40
CA THR A 28 5.55 7.07 13.04
C THR A 28 5.95 6.86 11.58
N GLY A 29 5.94 7.91 10.76
CA GLY A 29 6.34 7.82 9.36
C GLY A 29 6.86 9.13 8.78
N ILE A 30 7.30 9.04 7.52
CA ILE A 30 7.75 10.17 6.70
C ILE A 30 6.94 10.12 5.40
N GLU A 31 6.11 11.13 5.14
CA GLU A 31 5.46 11.31 3.85
C GLU A 31 6.44 11.98 2.89
N LEU A 32 6.68 11.33 1.76
CA LEU A 32 7.48 11.80 0.65
C LEU A 32 6.58 12.19 -0.51
N LYS A 33 6.80 13.38 -1.05
CA LYS A 33 6.26 13.83 -2.32
C LYS A 33 7.42 14.17 -3.25
N LEU A 34 7.64 13.33 -4.24
CA LEU A 34 8.65 13.51 -5.27
C LEU A 34 8.01 14.11 -6.53
N ILE A 35 8.68 15.11 -7.10
CA ILE A 35 8.33 15.67 -8.41
C ILE A 35 9.55 15.48 -9.33
N ALA A 36 9.42 14.67 -10.38
CA ALA A 36 10.49 14.44 -11.33
C ALA A 36 10.62 15.65 -12.28
N LEU A 37 11.82 16.20 -12.45
CA LEU A 37 12.07 17.30 -13.39
C LEU A 37 12.62 16.82 -14.74
N THR A 38 13.03 15.56 -14.81
CA THR A 38 13.45 14.86 -16.03
C THR A 38 12.81 13.48 -16.06
N PRO A 39 12.60 12.88 -17.24
CA PRO A 39 12.18 11.49 -17.32
C PRO A 39 13.25 10.58 -16.70
N GLY A 40 12.83 9.49 -16.08
CA GLY A 40 13.73 8.59 -15.40
C GLY A 40 13.07 7.76 -14.30
N TRP A 41 13.91 6.93 -13.67
CA TRP A 41 13.56 6.09 -12.53
C TRP A 41 14.12 6.69 -11.23
N PHE A 42 13.33 6.65 -10.16
CA PHE A 42 13.65 7.21 -8.86
C PHE A 42 13.32 6.19 -7.76
N GLY A 43 14.35 5.67 -7.11
CA GLY A 43 14.24 4.72 -6.01
C GLY A 43 14.07 5.43 -4.67
N PHE A 44 13.02 5.06 -3.93
CA PHE A 44 12.81 5.45 -2.55
C PHE A 44 13.51 4.46 -1.60
N PRO A 45 13.82 4.87 -0.34
CA PRO A 45 14.20 3.92 0.70
C PRO A 45 13.12 2.85 0.87
N GLY A 46 13.49 1.66 1.35
CA GLY A 46 12.53 0.55 1.51
C GLY A 46 12.18 -0.17 0.20
N GLY A 47 12.83 0.16 -0.92
CA GLY A 47 12.76 -0.58 -2.17
C GLY A 47 11.62 -0.19 -3.11
N ALA A 48 10.76 0.75 -2.72
CA ALA A 48 9.78 1.34 -3.61
C ALA A 48 10.45 2.23 -4.68
N SER A 49 9.81 2.43 -5.81
CA SER A 49 10.31 3.33 -6.86
C SER A 49 9.20 3.97 -7.68
N ALA A 50 9.49 5.11 -8.30
CA ALA A 50 8.65 5.74 -9.32
C ALA A 50 9.42 5.91 -10.63
N SER A 51 8.72 5.80 -11.75
CA SER A 51 9.26 6.05 -13.09
C SER A 51 8.39 7.07 -13.81
N PHE A 52 9.02 7.96 -14.56
CA PHE A 52 8.34 8.97 -15.36
C PHE A 52 8.91 9.00 -16.78
N THR A 53 8.03 9.04 -17.76
CA THR A 53 8.34 9.22 -19.18
C THR A 53 8.40 10.70 -19.54
N GLN A 54 8.83 11.02 -20.77
CA GLN A 54 8.81 12.40 -21.25
C GLN A 54 7.39 12.96 -21.30
N ILE A 55 6.40 12.14 -21.66
CA ILE A 55 4.99 12.53 -21.71
C ILE A 55 4.50 12.94 -20.31
N ASP A 56 4.87 12.18 -19.27
CA ASP A 56 4.49 12.50 -17.89
C ASP A 56 5.04 13.87 -17.44
N ILE A 57 6.25 14.22 -17.90
CA ILE A 57 6.86 15.53 -17.62
C ILE A 57 6.11 16.65 -18.36
N ASP A 58 5.82 16.45 -19.64
CA ASP A 58 5.16 17.45 -20.48
C ASP A 58 3.71 17.72 -20.03
N GLU A 59 3.00 16.67 -19.60
CA GLU A 59 1.63 16.73 -19.08
C GLU A 59 1.53 17.06 -17.59
N ARG A 60 2.67 17.22 -16.90
CA ARG A 60 2.76 17.49 -15.45
C ARG A 60 2.12 16.39 -14.58
N LEU A 61 2.21 15.14 -15.03
CA LEU A 61 1.84 13.93 -14.29
C LEU A 61 3.06 13.30 -13.59
N ASN A 62 4.06 14.13 -13.31
CA ASN A 62 5.40 13.79 -12.86
C ASN A 62 5.57 13.78 -11.32
N GLU A 63 4.48 13.52 -10.59
CA GLU A 63 4.45 13.48 -9.13
C GLU A 63 4.25 12.05 -8.62
N SER A 64 4.97 11.68 -7.57
CA SER A 64 4.74 10.45 -6.80
C SER A 64 4.70 10.75 -5.31
N ARG A 65 3.82 10.04 -4.59
CA ARG A 65 3.73 10.08 -3.13
C ARG A 65 4.04 8.72 -2.55
N TYR A 66 4.81 8.70 -1.48
CA TYR A 66 5.17 7.48 -0.78
C TYR A 66 5.32 7.75 0.71
N THR A 67 4.85 6.85 1.56
CA THR A 67 5.02 6.98 3.02
C THR A 67 5.96 5.90 3.51
N LEU A 68 7.06 6.32 4.12
CA LEU A 68 8.02 5.46 4.78
C LEU A 68 7.63 5.27 6.25
N PRO A 69 7.74 4.05 6.81
CA PRO A 69 7.80 3.90 8.26
C PRO A 69 9.06 4.61 8.77
N LEU A 70 8.95 5.27 9.93
CA LEU A 70 10.08 5.95 10.56
C LEU A 70 10.91 4.92 11.32
N ASN A 71 12.12 4.62 10.85
CA ASN A 71 13.05 3.76 11.60
C ASN A 71 13.66 4.53 12.79
N PRO A 72 14.01 3.83 13.90
CA PRO A 72 14.73 4.46 15.01
C PRO A 72 16.02 5.15 14.53
N GLY A 73 16.20 6.43 14.89
CA GLY A 73 17.37 7.23 14.48
C GLY A 73 17.36 7.67 13.01
N GLN A 74 16.23 7.57 12.31
CA GLN A 74 16.13 8.05 10.93
C GLN A 74 15.88 9.56 10.89
N HIS A 75 16.92 10.29 10.49
CA HIS A 75 16.93 11.76 10.36
C HIS A 75 17.03 12.24 8.91
N SER A 76 17.12 11.31 7.96
CA SER A 76 17.28 11.62 6.55
C SER A 76 16.66 10.57 5.64
N VAL A 77 16.51 10.94 4.36
CA VAL A 77 15.96 10.10 3.29
C VAL A 77 16.85 10.24 2.07
N THR A 78 17.19 9.11 1.44
CA THR A 78 18.00 9.10 0.21
C THR A 78 17.17 8.63 -0.96
N ILE A 79 17.12 9.41 -2.03
CA ILE A 79 16.54 8.98 -3.31
C ILE A 79 17.69 8.51 -4.19
N THR A 80 17.59 7.29 -4.68
CA THR A 80 18.59 6.67 -5.56
C THR A 80 18.16 6.80 -7.01
N THR A 81 19.01 7.35 -7.87
CA THR A 81 18.69 7.59 -9.28
C THR A 81 19.97 7.81 -10.10
N ASP A 82 19.83 7.84 -11.42
CA ASP A 82 20.92 8.11 -12.36
C ASP A 82 21.47 9.56 -12.17
N PRO A 83 22.80 9.78 -12.26
CA PRO A 83 23.41 11.10 -12.09
C PRO A 83 22.83 12.21 -12.97
N ALA A 84 22.26 11.89 -14.13
CA ALA A 84 21.68 12.89 -15.03
C ALA A 84 20.26 13.34 -14.62
N TYR A 85 19.57 12.58 -13.77
CA TYR A 85 18.16 12.83 -13.48
C TYR A 85 17.97 13.89 -12.40
N ARG A 86 16.99 14.77 -12.62
CA ARG A 86 16.68 15.89 -11.74
C ARG A 86 15.31 15.72 -11.12
N TRP A 87 15.17 16.11 -9.86
CA TRP A 87 13.94 15.92 -9.09
C TRP A 87 13.83 16.91 -7.95
N GLN A 88 12.63 17.05 -7.39
CA GLN A 88 12.36 17.75 -6.15
C GLN A 88 11.71 16.79 -5.17
N LEU A 89 11.95 17.01 -3.88
CA LEU A 89 11.32 16.24 -2.82
C LEU A 89 10.82 17.18 -1.74
N THR A 90 9.57 16.97 -1.35
CA THR A 90 9.02 17.44 -0.08
C THR A 90 8.90 16.24 0.83
N ALA A 91 9.47 16.32 2.03
CA ALA A 91 9.43 15.26 3.02
C ALA A 91 8.91 15.83 4.33
N ASN A 92 7.87 15.20 4.87
CA ASN A 92 7.23 15.64 6.11
C ASN A 92 7.15 14.48 7.09
N TYR A 93 7.49 14.74 8.35
CA TYR A 93 7.18 13.81 9.42
C TYR A 93 5.66 13.71 9.61
N VAL A 94 5.15 12.49 9.65
CA VAL A 94 3.73 12.21 9.85
C VAL A 94 3.52 11.22 10.99
N LYS A 95 2.43 11.42 11.71
CA LYS A 95 1.91 10.42 12.64
C LYS A 95 0.83 9.61 11.94
N GLN A 96 1.24 8.50 11.35
CA GLN A 96 0.33 7.50 10.83
C GLN A 96 -0.03 6.51 11.94
N VAL A 97 -1.30 6.51 12.35
CA VAL A 97 -1.85 5.45 13.21
C VAL A 97 -2.47 4.41 12.28
N ARG A 98 -1.87 3.22 12.24
CA ARG A 98 -2.51 2.10 11.55
C ARG A 98 -3.51 1.46 12.49
N THR A 99 -4.70 1.18 11.97
CA THR A 99 -5.73 0.47 12.70
C THR A 99 -5.25 -0.97 12.92
N ALA A 100 -5.21 -1.39 14.19
CA ALA A 100 -4.95 -2.79 14.51
C ALA A 100 -6.02 -3.68 13.87
N LEU A 101 -5.66 -4.94 13.57
CA LEU A 101 -6.65 -5.92 13.15
C LEU A 101 -7.70 -6.08 14.25
N GLY A 102 -8.97 -6.10 13.84
CA GLY A 102 -10.05 -6.46 14.74
C GLY A 102 -10.05 -7.96 15.00
N VAL A 103 -10.69 -8.37 16.10
CA VAL A 103 -10.93 -9.79 16.42
C VAL A 103 -12.42 -9.97 16.64
N ASN A 104 -13.03 -10.91 15.92
CA ASN A 104 -14.46 -11.16 16.05
C ASN A 104 -14.78 -12.12 17.21
N ALA A 105 -16.07 -12.37 17.46
CA ALA A 105 -16.51 -13.26 18.55
C ALA A 105 -16.04 -14.72 18.43
N LYS A 106 -15.60 -15.15 17.23
CA LYS A 106 -15.01 -16.47 16.99
C LYS A 106 -13.49 -16.50 17.22
N GLY A 107 -12.87 -15.37 17.53
CA GLY A 107 -11.43 -15.23 17.67
C GLY A 107 -10.68 -15.06 16.35
N GLU A 108 -11.38 -14.85 15.23
CA GLU A 108 -10.77 -14.61 13.92
C GLU A 108 -10.35 -13.15 13.77
N THR A 109 -9.20 -12.92 13.15
CA THR A 109 -8.67 -11.59 12.87
C THR A 109 -9.24 -11.03 11.57
N TYR A 110 -9.61 -9.74 11.56
CA TYR A 110 -10.14 -9.08 10.36
C TYR A 110 -9.53 -7.69 10.15
N GLY A 111 -9.29 -7.32 8.89
CA GLY A 111 -8.77 -6.00 8.54
C GLY A 111 -8.01 -5.96 7.22
N VAL A 112 -7.13 -4.97 7.10
CA VAL A 112 -6.23 -4.80 5.94
C VAL A 112 -4.91 -5.50 6.24
N GLU A 113 -4.48 -6.37 5.34
CA GLU A 113 -3.17 -7.01 5.42
C GLU A 113 -2.04 -5.96 5.38
N SER A 114 -1.05 -6.12 6.23
CA SER A 114 0.16 -5.30 6.20
C SER A 114 1.38 -6.09 6.70
N PRO A 115 2.61 -5.70 6.33
CA PRO A 115 3.82 -6.40 6.79
C PRO A 115 3.96 -6.46 8.32
N GLU A 116 3.38 -5.50 9.05
CA GLU A 116 3.45 -5.39 10.51
C GLU A 116 2.35 -6.21 11.21
N SER A 117 1.13 -6.19 10.66
CA SER A 117 -0.02 -6.90 11.22
C SER A 117 -0.12 -8.35 10.76
N GLY A 118 0.63 -8.72 9.73
CA GLY A 118 0.48 -9.99 9.03
C GLY A 118 -0.81 -10.07 8.23
N THR A 119 -1.10 -11.29 7.78
CA THR A 119 -2.31 -11.65 7.03
C THR A 119 -3.44 -11.96 8.00
N PRO A 120 -4.55 -11.19 8.02
CA PRO A 120 -5.72 -11.53 8.84
C PRO A 120 -6.45 -12.75 8.28
N ASP A 121 -7.25 -13.41 9.12
CA ASP A 121 -8.16 -14.49 8.69
C ASP A 121 -9.19 -13.98 7.67
N LEU A 122 -9.64 -12.74 7.86
CA LEU A 122 -10.63 -12.01 7.05
C LEU A 122 -10.00 -10.73 6.46
N ILE A 123 -9.76 -10.72 5.15
CA ILE A 123 -9.13 -9.61 4.41
C ILE A 123 -10.21 -8.67 3.86
N ALA A 124 -10.04 -7.37 4.11
CA ALA A 124 -10.96 -6.34 3.61
C ALA A 124 -10.95 -6.25 2.07
N VAL A 125 -12.13 -6.27 1.47
CA VAL A 125 -12.35 -6.13 0.02
C VAL A 125 -13.58 -5.28 -0.28
N ILE A 126 -13.71 -4.86 -1.54
CA ILE A 126 -14.93 -4.27 -2.08
C ILE A 126 -15.56 -5.31 -3.00
N ALA A 127 -16.81 -5.70 -2.70
CA ALA A 127 -17.58 -6.62 -3.52
C ALA A 127 -17.98 -5.99 -4.87
N ILE A 128 -18.40 -6.81 -5.83
CA ILE A 128 -18.87 -6.38 -7.16
C ILE A 128 -20.09 -5.44 -7.08
N ASN A 129 -20.87 -5.53 -6.00
CA ASN A 129 -21.98 -4.63 -5.70
C ASN A 129 -21.54 -3.35 -4.98
N SER A 130 -20.23 -3.03 -4.97
CA SER A 130 -19.61 -1.88 -4.29
C SER A 130 -19.76 -1.86 -2.76
N VAL A 131 -20.19 -2.96 -2.15
CA VAL A 131 -20.26 -3.08 -0.69
C VAL A 131 -18.89 -3.48 -0.13
N SER A 132 -18.40 -2.73 0.85
CA SER A 132 -17.18 -3.11 1.58
C SER A 132 -17.48 -4.24 2.56
N GLY A 133 -16.56 -5.21 2.65
CA GLY A 133 -16.66 -6.31 3.59
C GLY A 133 -15.35 -7.10 3.62
N TYR A 134 -15.42 -8.36 3.98
CA TYR A 134 -14.25 -9.21 4.19
C TYR A 134 -14.38 -10.57 3.50
N VAL A 135 -13.27 -11.09 2.99
CA VAL A 135 -13.17 -12.46 2.46
C VAL A 135 -12.19 -13.25 3.28
N TYR A 136 -12.37 -14.56 3.40
CA TYR A 136 -11.39 -15.40 4.08
C TYR A 136 -10.08 -15.45 3.28
N ALA A 137 -8.95 -15.25 3.96
CA ALA A 137 -7.61 -15.32 3.37
C ALA A 137 -7.38 -16.66 2.62
N LYS A 138 -7.77 -17.78 3.24
CA LYS A 138 -7.71 -19.12 2.63
C LYS A 138 -8.44 -19.23 1.29
N ASP A 139 -9.56 -18.51 1.14
CA ASP A 139 -10.38 -18.54 -0.07
C ASP A 139 -9.81 -17.57 -1.11
N LEU A 140 -9.27 -16.43 -0.66
CA LEU A 140 -8.62 -15.44 -1.52
C LEU A 140 -7.37 -16.00 -2.20
N PHE A 141 -6.46 -16.63 -1.45
CA PHE A 141 -5.18 -17.13 -1.99
C PHE A 141 -5.32 -18.37 -2.88
N GLY A 142 -6.49 -19.03 -2.89
CA GLY A 142 -6.87 -19.91 -4.00
C GLY A 142 -6.05 -21.19 -4.16
N GLY A 143 -5.67 -21.79 -3.03
CA GLY A 143 -5.03 -23.10 -2.98
C GLY A 143 -3.57 -23.06 -2.55
N PRO A 144 -2.90 -24.22 -2.53
CA PRO A 144 -1.52 -24.33 -2.08
C PRO A 144 -0.60 -23.50 -2.98
N MET A 145 0.33 -22.78 -2.35
CA MET A 145 1.41 -22.10 -3.05
C MET A 145 2.30 -23.13 -3.77
N PRO A 146 2.83 -22.82 -4.97
CA PRO A 146 3.74 -23.73 -5.65
C PRO A 146 4.99 -23.98 -4.81
N THR A 147 5.40 -25.25 -4.73
CA THR A 147 6.55 -25.71 -3.92
C THR A 147 7.85 -25.82 -4.70
N SER A 148 7.82 -25.61 -6.01
CA SER A 148 8.98 -25.64 -6.91
C SER A 148 8.82 -24.66 -8.08
N PRO A 149 9.92 -24.23 -8.73
CA PRO A 149 9.85 -23.43 -9.95
C PRO A 149 9.03 -24.09 -11.06
N GLU A 150 9.15 -25.41 -11.23
CA GLU A 150 8.39 -26.18 -12.21
C GLU A 150 6.89 -26.19 -11.90
N ASP A 151 6.53 -26.32 -10.62
CA ASP A 151 5.14 -26.22 -10.18
C ASP A 151 4.59 -24.80 -10.35
N ALA A 152 5.42 -23.77 -10.14
CA ALA A 152 5.03 -22.39 -10.37
C ALA A 152 4.68 -22.13 -11.85
N VAL A 153 5.49 -22.64 -12.79
CA VAL A 153 5.22 -22.53 -14.23
C VAL A 153 3.94 -23.26 -14.61
N LYS A 154 3.72 -24.48 -14.10
CA LYS A 154 2.47 -25.22 -14.33
C LYS A 154 1.27 -24.48 -13.75
N ASN A 155 1.40 -23.95 -12.56
CA ASN A 155 0.34 -23.24 -11.86
C ASN A 155 -0.05 -21.93 -12.56
N PHE A 156 0.95 -21.21 -13.09
CA PHE A 156 0.74 -19.98 -13.85
C PHE A 156 0.11 -20.24 -15.22
N ASN A 157 0.55 -21.29 -15.93
CA ASN A 157 0.04 -21.63 -17.26
C ASN A 157 -1.31 -22.35 -17.25
N THR A 158 -1.84 -22.70 -16.07
CA THR A 158 -3.16 -23.32 -15.93
C THR A 158 -4.20 -22.22 -15.85
N PRO A 159 -5.04 -22.01 -16.89
CA PRO A 159 -6.12 -21.03 -16.83
C PRO A 159 -7.08 -21.42 -15.71
N ARG A 160 -7.32 -20.50 -14.78
CA ARG A 160 -8.34 -20.68 -13.74
C ARG A 160 -9.52 -19.78 -14.08
N PRO A 161 -10.76 -20.30 -14.08
CA PRO A 161 -11.92 -19.43 -14.20
C PRO A 161 -11.92 -18.41 -13.06
N PRO A 162 -12.52 -17.22 -13.25
CA PRO A 162 -12.75 -16.29 -12.16
C PRO A 162 -13.42 -17.01 -10.99
N ARG A 163 -12.93 -16.73 -9.77
CA ARG A 163 -13.45 -17.35 -8.56
C ARG A 163 -14.36 -16.34 -7.87
N GLU A 164 -15.63 -16.71 -7.74
CA GLU A 164 -16.58 -15.98 -6.91
C GLU A 164 -16.35 -16.32 -5.45
N ILE A 165 -15.90 -15.33 -4.68
CA ILE A 165 -15.62 -15.47 -3.25
C ILE A 165 -16.69 -14.71 -2.47
N PRO A 166 -17.42 -15.35 -1.53
CA PRO A 166 -18.42 -14.65 -0.73
C PRO A 166 -17.76 -13.58 0.15
N VAL A 167 -18.35 -12.38 0.17
CA VAL A 167 -17.92 -11.27 1.03
C VAL A 167 -18.83 -11.23 2.25
N PHE A 168 -18.23 -11.14 3.44
CA PHE A 168 -18.89 -11.15 4.74
C PHE A 168 -18.71 -9.83 5.50
N LEU A 169 -19.48 -9.62 6.57
CA LEU A 169 -19.16 -8.64 7.61
C LEU A 169 -17.99 -9.13 8.48
N SER A 170 -17.55 -8.29 9.43
CA SER A 170 -16.47 -8.62 10.37
C SER A 170 -16.76 -9.84 11.26
N ASP A 171 -18.02 -10.25 11.37
CA ASP A 171 -18.44 -11.47 12.06
C ASP A 171 -18.03 -12.77 11.33
N GLY A 172 -17.56 -12.68 10.08
CA GLY A 172 -17.18 -13.81 9.23
C GLY A 172 -18.35 -14.74 8.86
N GLN A 173 -19.60 -14.29 9.01
CA GLN A 173 -20.82 -15.10 8.84
C GLN A 173 -21.87 -14.39 7.99
N THR A 174 -22.09 -13.09 8.21
CA THR A 174 -23.13 -12.34 7.49
C THR A 174 -22.65 -12.00 6.08
N LYS A 175 -23.17 -12.69 5.07
CA LYS A 175 -22.82 -12.46 3.66
C LYS A 175 -23.44 -11.15 3.15
N VAL A 176 -22.61 -10.29 2.57
CA VAL A 176 -22.98 -8.96 2.03
C VAL A 176 -22.69 -8.79 0.54
N GLY A 177 -21.97 -9.72 -0.08
CA GLY A 177 -21.67 -9.63 -1.51
C GLY A 177 -20.84 -10.79 -2.05
N ILE A 178 -20.26 -10.55 -3.23
CA ILE A 178 -19.35 -11.45 -3.93
C ILE A 178 -18.14 -10.62 -4.40
N PHE A 179 -16.95 -11.16 -4.21
CA PHE A 179 -15.69 -10.64 -4.74
C PHE A 179 -15.25 -11.57 -5.87
N GLU A 180 -14.88 -11.00 -7.01
CA GLU A 180 -14.40 -11.77 -8.16
C GLU A 180 -12.87 -11.78 -8.18
N ALA A 181 -12.27 -12.90 -7.81
CA ALA A 181 -10.83 -13.09 -7.90
C ALA A 181 -10.46 -13.63 -9.29
N SER A 182 -9.81 -12.80 -10.11
CA SER A 182 -9.19 -13.25 -11.36
C SER A 182 -8.00 -14.17 -11.07
N GLY A 183 -7.83 -15.24 -11.85
CA GLY A 183 -6.68 -16.15 -11.73
C GLY A 183 -5.34 -15.48 -12.06
N PRO A 184 -4.19 -16.11 -11.71
CA PRO A 184 -2.89 -15.61 -12.13
C PRO A 184 -2.84 -15.52 -13.67
N GLY A 185 -2.48 -14.35 -14.19
CA GLY A 185 -2.47 -14.04 -15.63
C GLY A 185 -3.15 -12.71 -15.99
N SER A 186 -4.02 -12.19 -15.13
CA SER A 186 -4.51 -10.81 -15.21
C SER A 186 -3.60 -9.94 -14.32
N GLY A 187 -2.87 -9.00 -14.93
CA GLY A 187 -1.88 -8.19 -14.23
C GLY A 187 -2.43 -7.54 -12.94
N ILE A 188 -1.58 -7.48 -11.92
CA ILE A 188 -1.62 -6.57 -10.77
C ILE A 188 -3.04 -6.19 -10.29
N PRO A 189 -3.52 -6.70 -9.13
CA PRO A 189 -4.47 -5.92 -8.35
C PRO A 189 -3.74 -4.64 -7.94
N SER A 190 -3.80 -3.64 -8.81
CA SER A 190 -3.65 -2.25 -8.44
C SER A 190 -4.76 -2.04 -7.42
N TYR A 191 -4.42 -2.03 -6.14
CA TYR A 191 -5.32 -1.51 -5.13
C TYR A 191 -5.75 -0.12 -5.65
N PRO A 192 -7.02 0.10 -6.02
CA PRO A 192 -7.46 1.45 -6.28
C PRO A 192 -7.15 2.24 -5.01
N SER A 193 -6.56 3.41 -5.18
CA SER A 193 -6.08 4.33 -4.13
C SER A 193 -7.13 4.80 -3.11
N LEU A 194 -8.34 4.24 -3.16
CA LEU A 194 -9.34 4.37 -2.13
C LEU A 194 -9.07 3.28 -1.09
N SER A 195 -8.49 3.68 0.03
CA SER A 195 -8.54 2.85 1.24
C SER A 195 -10.01 2.43 1.43
N PRO A 196 -10.33 1.12 1.48
CA PRO A 196 -11.69 0.70 1.77
C PRO A 196 -12.09 1.35 3.10
N VAL A 197 -13.21 2.06 3.10
CA VAL A 197 -13.79 2.57 4.34
C VAL A 197 -14.18 1.34 5.13
N LEU A 198 -13.40 1.02 6.16
CA LEU A 198 -13.69 -0.13 7.03
C LEU A 198 -15.12 0.02 7.53
N PRO A 199 -15.98 -1.00 7.36
CA PRO A 199 -17.31 -0.96 7.97
C PRO A 199 -17.11 -0.78 9.47
N THR A 200 -17.69 0.28 10.02
CA THR A 200 -17.73 0.51 11.47
C THR A 200 -18.40 -0.70 12.11
N ALA A 201 -17.79 -1.23 13.17
CA ALA A 201 -18.45 -2.23 14.00
C ALA A 201 -19.82 -1.68 14.39
N ASP A 202 -20.88 -2.39 14.02
CA ASP A 202 -22.22 -2.05 14.50
C ASP A 202 -22.16 -2.03 16.03
N ALA A 203 -22.46 -0.86 16.59
CA ALA A 203 -22.67 -0.73 18.01
C ALA A 203 -23.80 -1.70 18.41
N PRO A 204 -23.69 -2.43 19.53
CA PRO A 204 -24.80 -3.22 20.00
C PRO A 204 -25.97 -2.28 20.27
N ALA A 205 -27.08 -2.48 19.55
CA ALA A 205 -28.35 -1.83 19.85
C ALA A 205 -28.69 -2.10 21.33
N SER A 206 -28.80 -1.03 22.12
CA SER A 206 -29.39 -1.05 23.46
C SER A 206 -30.88 -0.74 23.37
#